data_AF-A0A2K9LN68-F1
#
_entry.id   AF-A0A2K9LN68-F1
#
_cell.length_a   1.000
_cell.length_b   1.000
_cell.length_c   1.000
_cell.angle_alpha   90.00
_cell.angle_beta   90.00
_cell.angle_gamma   90.00
#
_symmetry.space_group_name_H-M   'P 1'
#
loop_
_entity.id
_entity.type
_entity.pdbx_description
1 polymer ?
#
loop_
_entity_poly.entity_id
_entity_poly.type
_entity_poly.pdbx_seq_one_letter_code
_entity_poly.pdbx_strand_id
1 'polypeptide(L)'
;MGKGMQLKTSLTLSASLAACALLFSGSAFSRGDAYVEKRFESDETRVEYLIRVPEAQAKDESIFKDAYELVDESESMLIGLQKRTGERLVGLPPVRIDWLRKGRTINKGDPEQPEAKPDSSFSRVDGYSEYAPDDVPTVDSFSAYKPETRNEFNFFMPVEIRELTFRAAVNEKQNESFVGERKDETTERVEAVDPRQFYPMGWSFNDDNRMRLGTLNTEINTWPWRTIANFDYGGTNSGCSGTLIGPRHIVTAAHCINTSATDNFFALTARVGRNGSDWIASSTMPGCPNSSTEDCPSIGKTYWYFTPSKWRQSSVSNREQYDFGIIVVPDRLGNNVGWMGYWYAPMASLNTVSKFSRGYPSCNAGPANNPRIDDPADPAKCPTCTTDLTVCSPFHLYGDAATCSVGNGTNLDGDGYNRNFRMSCDGSAGMSGSPLYLYGNGNVGYDGSVYYTAHDIQSTCGGTAGASSCANVSRADRMVRLTPQYASWISFFRSTFP
;
A
#
# COMPACT_ATOMS: atom_id res chain seq x y z
N MET A 1 36.70 -24.16 -4.50
CA MET A 1 36.94 -24.27 -3.05
C MET A 1 37.82 -23.11 -2.61
N GLY A 2 37.24 -21.95 -2.35
CA GLY A 2 37.95 -20.80 -1.78
C GLY A 2 37.90 -20.89 -0.25
N LYS A 3 39.04 -20.72 0.43
CA LYS A 3 39.12 -20.70 1.89
C LYS A 3 38.37 -19.46 2.41
N GLY A 4 37.16 -19.64 2.92
CA GLY A 4 36.43 -18.61 3.65
C GLY A 4 37.17 -18.27 4.94
N MET A 5 37.51 -17.00 5.13
CA MET A 5 38.13 -16.50 6.35
C MET A 5 37.01 -16.28 7.38
N GLN A 6 36.87 -17.21 8.34
CA GLN A 6 35.96 -17.06 9.46
C GLN A 6 36.51 -16.01 10.42
N LEU A 7 35.95 -14.80 10.41
CA LEU A 7 36.19 -13.80 11.45
C LEU A 7 35.04 -13.88 12.46
N LYS A 8 35.30 -14.47 13.64
CA LYS A 8 34.36 -14.41 14.77
C LYS A 8 34.50 -13.06 15.47
N THR A 9 33.62 -12.12 15.14
CA THR A 9 33.39 -10.92 15.95
C THR A 9 32.09 -11.11 16.72
N SER A 10 32.15 -10.99 18.05
CA SER A 10 30.97 -10.95 18.91
C SER A 10 30.38 -9.54 18.80
N LEU A 11 29.27 -9.40 18.08
CA LEU A 11 28.39 -8.23 18.18
C LEU A 11 27.10 -8.68 18.86
N THR A 12 26.76 -8.06 19.98
CA THR A 12 25.44 -8.18 20.60
C THR A 12 24.49 -7.22 19.89
N LEU A 13 23.59 -7.75 19.05
CA LEU A 13 22.51 -6.96 18.41
C LEU A 13 21.40 -6.62 19.42
N SER A 14 21.10 -7.53 20.34
CA SER A 14 20.24 -7.34 21.51
C SER A 14 20.48 -8.46 22.53
N ALA A 15 19.81 -8.44 23.69
CA ALA A 15 20.02 -9.42 24.77
C ALA A 15 19.68 -10.89 24.40
N SER A 16 19.04 -11.12 23.25
CA SER A 16 18.49 -12.42 22.82
C SER A 16 19.06 -12.93 21.48
N LEU A 17 20.08 -12.26 20.92
CA LEU A 17 20.70 -12.59 19.64
C LEU A 17 22.19 -12.93 19.80
N ALA A 18 22.55 -14.22 19.82
CA ALA A 18 23.93 -14.65 19.65
C ALA A 18 24.35 -14.57 18.17
N ALA A 19 25.07 -13.50 17.80
CA ALA A 19 25.65 -13.40 16.46
C ALA A 19 26.90 -14.29 16.33
N CYS A 20 26.82 -15.33 15.50
CA CYS A 20 28.01 -15.94 14.91
C CYS A 20 28.15 -15.39 13.49
N ALA A 21 28.84 -14.25 13.34
CA ALA A 21 29.09 -13.66 12.02
C ALA A 21 29.97 -14.59 11.18
N LEU A 22 29.34 -15.49 10.42
CA LEU A 22 30.03 -16.25 9.38
C LEU A 22 30.06 -15.38 8.12
N LEU A 23 31.19 -14.72 7.88
CA LEU A 23 31.45 -14.02 6.63
C LEU A 23 31.63 -15.07 5.53
N PHE A 24 30.59 -15.28 4.74
CA PHE A 24 30.68 -16.00 3.49
C PHE A 24 30.87 -14.98 2.36
N SER A 25 31.97 -15.09 1.62
CA SER A 25 32.06 -14.53 0.28
C SER A 25 31.46 -15.53 -0.69
N GLY A 26 30.40 -15.12 -1.39
CA GLY A 26 29.74 -15.95 -2.39
C GLY A 26 29.36 -15.13 -3.62
N SER A 27 28.96 -15.83 -4.69
CA SER A 27 28.43 -15.24 -5.92
C SER A 27 26.93 -15.54 -5.99
N ALA A 28 26.07 -14.58 -5.66
CA ALA A 28 24.61 -14.80 -5.67
C ALA A 28 23.83 -13.49 -5.85
N PHE A 29 24.06 -12.84 -6.98
CA PHE A 29 23.05 -12.13 -7.77
C PHE A 29 23.22 -12.63 -9.21
N SER A 30 22.29 -12.38 -10.12
CA SER A 30 22.36 -12.84 -11.52
C SER A 30 23.55 -12.28 -12.34
N ARG A 31 24.61 -11.79 -11.68
CA ARG A 31 25.83 -11.20 -12.23
C ARG A 31 27.14 -11.67 -11.58
N GLY A 32 27.13 -12.57 -10.60
CA GLY A 32 28.39 -13.06 -10.00
C GLY A 32 29.10 -12.07 -9.07
N ASP A 33 28.39 -11.05 -8.58
CA ASP A 33 28.94 -10.06 -7.65
C ASP A 33 29.19 -10.68 -6.25
N ALA A 34 30.33 -10.32 -5.65
CA ALA A 34 30.71 -10.76 -4.32
C ALA A 34 29.90 -10.02 -3.24
N TYR A 35 29.40 -10.74 -2.24
CA TYR A 35 28.65 -10.20 -1.12
C TYR A 35 29.27 -10.56 0.22
N VAL A 36 29.04 -9.70 1.21
CA VAL A 36 29.14 -10.01 2.63
C VAL A 36 27.79 -10.56 3.07
N GLU A 37 27.77 -11.82 3.50
CA GLU A 37 26.62 -12.40 4.22
C GLU A 37 26.92 -12.40 5.72
N LYS A 38 25.95 -11.94 6.50
CA LYS A 38 25.88 -12.15 7.94
C LYS A 38 24.70 -13.05 8.25
N ARG A 39 24.99 -14.20 8.85
CA ARG A 39 24.00 -15.15 9.34
C ARG A 39 24.01 -15.17 10.85
N PHE A 40 22.84 -15.26 11.47
CA PHE A 40 22.72 -15.52 12.90
C PHE A 40 21.38 -16.21 13.18
N GLU A 41 21.31 -16.88 14.32
CA GLU A 41 20.13 -17.61 14.80
C GLU A 41 19.70 -16.98 16.13
N SER A 42 18.41 -16.74 16.31
CA SER A 42 17.88 -16.26 17.58
C SER A 42 18.06 -17.31 18.68
N ASP A 43 18.45 -16.89 19.88
CA ASP A 43 18.53 -17.79 21.02
C ASP A 43 17.15 -18.15 21.59
N GLU A 44 16.13 -17.28 21.40
CA GLU A 44 14.78 -17.50 21.91
C GLU A 44 13.87 -18.23 20.92
N THR A 45 13.80 -17.77 19.67
CA THR A 45 12.90 -18.32 18.65
C THR A 45 13.55 -19.40 17.80
N ARG A 46 14.90 -19.47 17.80
CA ARG A 46 15.69 -20.33 16.92
C ARG A 46 15.45 -20.07 15.42
N VAL A 47 14.92 -18.89 15.08
CA VAL A 47 14.75 -18.44 13.70
C VAL A 47 16.09 -17.93 13.18
N GLU A 48 16.43 -18.32 11.96
CA GLU A 48 17.62 -17.83 11.27
C GLU A 48 17.34 -16.51 10.54
N TYR A 49 18.32 -15.60 10.59
CA TYR A 49 18.33 -14.34 9.87
C TYR A 49 19.56 -14.25 8.98
N LEU A 50 19.36 -13.78 7.75
CA LEU A 50 20.40 -13.61 6.74
C LEU A 50 20.37 -12.16 6.25
N ILE A 51 21.48 -11.45 6.43
CA ILE A 51 21.70 -10.13 5.85
C ILE A 51 22.73 -10.26 4.75
N ARG A 52 22.39 -9.81 3.53
CA ARG A 52 23.31 -9.81 2.39
C ARG A 52 23.54 -8.39 1.87
N VAL A 53 24.80 -8.01 1.77
CA VAL A 53 25.24 -6.69 1.29
C VAL A 53 26.38 -6.88 0.29
N PRO A 54 26.37 -6.24 -0.89
CA PRO A 54 27.51 -6.29 -1.81
C PRO A 54 28.81 -5.87 -1.13
N GLU A 55 29.92 -6.57 -1.37
CA GLU A 55 31.22 -6.29 -0.70
C GLU A 55 31.65 -4.83 -0.84
N ALA A 56 31.37 -4.22 -2.01
CA ALA A 56 31.67 -2.82 -2.29
C ALA A 56 30.95 -1.82 -1.36
N GLN A 57 29.82 -2.22 -0.77
CA GLN A 57 28.98 -1.38 0.09
C GLN A 57 29.07 -1.76 1.57
N ALA A 58 29.74 -2.85 1.91
CA ALA A 58 29.80 -3.38 3.28
C ALA A 58 30.51 -2.47 4.31
N LYS A 59 31.13 -1.36 3.87
CA LYS A 59 31.74 -0.35 4.74
C LYS A 59 30.75 0.74 5.20
N ASP A 60 29.58 0.85 4.56
CA ASP A 60 28.54 1.78 4.98
C ASP A 60 27.82 1.24 6.21
N GLU A 61 28.11 1.83 7.37
CA GLU A 61 27.53 1.43 8.66
C GLU A 61 26.00 1.60 8.71
N SER A 62 25.45 2.55 7.96
CA SER A 62 24.00 2.79 7.92
C SER A 62 23.24 1.58 7.36
N ILE A 63 23.83 0.83 6.42
CA ILE A 63 23.21 -0.36 5.82
C ILE A 63 22.96 -1.42 6.89
N PHE A 64 23.99 -1.72 7.70
CA PHE A 64 23.86 -2.71 8.76
C PHE A 64 23.00 -2.20 9.90
N LYS A 65 23.08 -0.90 10.26
CA LYS A 65 22.19 -0.29 11.26
C LYS A 65 20.72 -0.52 10.92
N ASP A 66 20.30 -0.20 9.70
CA ASP A 66 18.90 -0.34 9.30
C ASP A 66 18.48 -1.80 9.09
N ALA A 67 19.38 -2.64 8.59
CA ALA A 67 19.13 -4.08 8.49
C ALA A 67 18.92 -4.70 9.88
N TYR A 68 19.70 -4.29 10.88
CA TYR A 68 19.53 -4.74 12.25
C TYR A 68 18.25 -4.21 12.89
N GLU A 69 17.79 -3.00 12.55
CA GLU A 69 16.46 -2.52 12.98
C GLU A 69 15.34 -3.45 12.47
N LEU A 70 15.39 -3.88 11.20
CA LEU A 70 14.42 -4.85 10.66
C LEU A 70 14.47 -6.20 11.37
N VAL A 71 15.67 -6.64 11.77
CA VAL A 71 15.88 -7.87 12.54
C VAL A 71 15.28 -7.75 13.93
N ASP A 72 15.63 -6.70 14.67
CA ASP A 72 15.25 -6.53 16.06
C ASP A 72 13.73 -6.40 16.21
N GLU A 73 13.09 -5.67 15.30
CA GLU A 73 11.63 -5.52 15.26
C GLU A 73 10.95 -6.84 14.90
N SER A 74 11.50 -7.58 13.91
CA SER A 74 10.97 -8.90 13.53
C SER A 74 11.13 -9.91 14.68
N GLU A 75 12.29 -9.95 15.33
CA GLU A 75 12.58 -10.87 16.40
C GLU A 75 11.73 -10.59 17.63
N SER A 76 11.59 -9.32 18.01
CA SER A 76 10.70 -8.91 19.11
C SER A 76 9.26 -9.39 18.88
N MET A 77 8.79 -9.29 17.65
CA MET A 77 7.49 -9.80 17.24
C MET A 77 7.42 -11.34 17.31
N LEU A 78 8.40 -12.06 16.78
CA LEU A 78 8.43 -13.53 16.77
C LEU A 78 8.53 -14.13 18.17
N ILE A 79 9.31 -13.52 19.06
CA ILE A 79 9.36 -13.88 20.49
C ILE A 79 7.96 -13.74 21.10
N GLY A 80 7.29 -12.62 20.86
CA GLY A 80 5.93 -12.39 21.31
C GLY A 80 4.95 -13.42 20.75
N LEU A 81 5.04 -13.71 19.45
CA LEU A 81 4.19 -14.68 18.76
C LEU A 81 4.36 -16.08 19.36
N GLN A 82 5.60 -16.57 19.49
CA GLN A 82 5.91 -17.89 20.08
C GLN A 82 5.42 -17.98 21.53
N LYS A 83 5.60 -16.92 22.33
CA LYS A 83 5.11 -16.87 23.73
C LYS A 83 3.59 -16.92 23.83
N ARG A 84 2.87 -16.28 22.89
CA ARG A 84 1.40 -16.26 22.88
C ARG A 84 0.78 -17.54 22.34
N THR A 85 1.32 -18.09 21.25
CA THR A 85 0.73 -19.23 20.54
C THR A 85 1.25 -20.58 21.03
N GLY A 86 2.44 -20.61 21.65
CA GLY A 86 3.16 -21.85 21.97
C GLY A 86 3.74 -22.57 20.75
N GLU A 87 3.64 -21.98 19.56
CA GLU A 87 4.10 -22.57 18.30
C GLU A 87 5.63 -22.48 18.20
N ARG A 88 6.27 -23.59 17.83
CA ARG A 88 7.73 -23.65 17.74
C ARG A 88 8.18 -23.13 16.38
N LEU A 89 9.00 -22.07 16.37
CA LEU A 89 9.47 -21.44 15.13
C LEU A 89 10.79 -22.00 14.58
N VAL A 90 11.42 -22.95 15.29
CA VAL A 90 12.69 -23.55 14.87
C VAL A 90 12.59 -24.26 13.52
N GLY A 91 13.63 -24.16 12.71
CA GLY A 91 13.74 -24.90 11.45
C GLY A 91 12.87 -24.35 10.32
N LEU A 92 12.15 -23.25 10.55
CA LEU A 92 11.50 -22.50 9.47
C LEU A 92 12.57 -21.89 8.54
N PRO A 93 12.22 -21.61 7.27
CA PRO A 93 13.12 -20.91 6.37
C PRO A 93 13.62 -19.59 6.97
N PRO A 94 14.84 -19.14 6.63
CA PRO A 94 15.38 -17.93 7.19
C PRO A 94 14.61 -16.67 6.77
N VAL A 95 14.53 -15.70 7.69
CA VAL A 95 14.22 -14.32 7.34
C VAL A 95 15.42 -13.74 6.58
N ARG A 96 15.18 -13.16 5.40
CA ARG A 96 16.27 -12.57 4.60
C ARG A 96 16.08 -11.09 4.38
N ILE A 97 17.17 -10.35 4.54
CA ILE A 97 17.26 -8.91 4.32
C ILE A 97 18.40 -8.69 3.33
N ASP A 98 18.05 -8.46 2.08
CA ASP A 98 19.04 -8.24 1.02
C ASP A 98 19.10 -6.74 0.71
N TRP A 99 20.23 -6.09 0.95
CA TRP A 99 20.37 -4.69 0.56
C TRP A 99 20.35 -4.56 -0.97
N LEU A 100 19.52 -3.65 -1.46
CA LEU A 100 19.35 -3.40 -2.89
C LEU A 100 20.17 -2.21 -3.36
N ARG A 101 19.97 -1.05 -2.71
CA ARG A 101 20.52 0.24 -3.13
C ARG A 101 20.27 1.34 -2.10
N LYS A 102 20.93 2.48 -2.28
CA LYS A 102 20.45 3.77 -1.77
C LYS A 102 19.44 4.35 -2.75
N GLY A 103 18.24 4.67 -2.29
CA GLY A 103 17.24 5.40 -3.08
C GLY A 103 17.43 6.92 -3.02
N ARG A 104 16.51 7.63 -3.67
CA ARG A 104 16.41 9.09 -3.67
C ARG A 104 15.07 9.49 -3.06
N THR A 105 15.07 10.53 -2.24
CA THR A 105 13.82 11.22 -1.93
C THR A 105 13.67 12.37 -2.91
N ILE A 106 12.50 12.51 -3.51
CA ILE A 106 12.16 13.60 -4.43
C ILE A 106 10.84 14.25 -4.01
N ASN A 107 10.60 15.47 -4.51
CA ASN A 107 9.29 16.10 -4.40
C ASN A 107 8.30 15.40 -5.35
N LYS A 108 7.06 15.20 -4.90
CA LYS A 108 6.00 14.70 -5.76
C LYS A 108 5.50 15.86 -6.65
N GLY A 109 5.49 15.66 -7.97
CA GLY A 109 5.06 16.66 -8.95
C GLY A 109 6.17 17.44 -9.68
N ASP A 110 7.44 17.02 -9.57
CA ASP A 110 8.51 17.50 -10.45
C ASP A 110 8.17 17.14 -11.92
N PRO A 111 8.10 18.12 -12.85
CA PRO A 111 7.63 17.93 -14.23
C PRO A 111 8.41 16.94 -15.10
N GLU A 112 9.53 16.38 -14.62
CA GLU A 112 10.29 15.33 -15.33
C GLU A 112 9.67 13.93 -15.25
N GLN A 113 8.55 13.70 -14.53
CA GLN A 113 8.06 12.35 -14.28
C GLN A 113 6.53 12.26 -14.44
N PRO A 114 6.00 11.82 -15.60
CA PRO A 114 4.58 11.49 -15.70
C PRO A 114 4.24 10.36 -14.73
N GLU A 115 3.05 10.42 -14.12
CA GLU A 115 2.38 9.24 -13.56
C GLU A 115 2.55 8.08 -14.54
N ALA A 116 2.77 6.87 -14.02
CA ALA A 116 3.02 5.68 -14.84
C ALA A 116 2.00 5.67 -16.00
N LYS A 117 2.50 5.96 -17.21
CA LYS A 117 1.61 6.06 -18.37
C LYS A 117 0.93 4.69 -18.48
N PRO A 118 -0.41 4.63 -18.54
CA PRO A 118 -1.08 3.38 -18.76
C PRO A 118 -0.46 2.74 -19.99
N ASP A 119 -0.12 1.46 -19.91
CA ASP A 119 0.10 0.70 -21.12
C ASP A 119 -1.15 0.88 -21.99
N SER A 120 -0.96 1.32 -23.23
CA SER A 120 -2.02 1.63 -24.19
C SER A 120 -2.85 0.40 -24.55
N SER A 121 -2.43 -0.80 -24.13
CA SER A 121 -3.24 -2.02 -24.16
C SER A 121 -4.45 -1.99 -23.22
N PHE A 122 -4.41 -1.19 -22.15
CA PHE A 122 -5.45 -1.11 -21.11
C PHE A 122 -6.60 -0.16 -21.43
N SER A 123 -6.53 0.61 -22.53
CA SER A 123 -7.55 1.59 -22.95
C SER A 123 -8.75 0.96 -23.66
N ARG A 124 -8.94 -0.36 -23.59
CA ARG A 124 -10.10 -1.02 -24.18
C ARG A 124 -11.28 -0.92 -23.21
N VAL A 125 -12.40 -0.47 -23.77
CA VAL A 125 -13.68 -0.12 -23.13
C VAL A 125 -14.24 -1.20 -22.20
N ASP A 126 -13.73 -2.43 -22.25
CA ASP A 126 -14.21 -3.52 -21.40
C ASP A 126 -13.10 -4.27 -20.64
N GLY A 127 -11.86 -3.77 -20.58
CA GLY A 127 -10.83 -4.28 -19.64
C GLY A 127 -10.51 -5.79 -19.68
N TYR A 128 -10.91 -6.53 -20.72
CA TYR A 128 -10.57 -7.94 -20.89
C TYR A 128 -9.32 -8.10 -21.75
N SER A 129 -8.18 -8.10 -21.09
CA SER A 129 -7.11 -9.03 -21.45
C SER A 129 -6.80 -9.84 -20.20
N GLU A 130 -7.12 -11.12 -20.24
CA GLU A 130 -6.62 -12.11 -19.29
C GLU A 130 -5.09 -12.05 -19.33
N TYR A 131 -4.50 -11.48 -18.28
CA TYR A 131 -3.08 -11.60 -18.02
C TYR A 131 -2.91 -12.39 -16.73
N ALA A 132 -3.19 -13.68 -16.81
CA ALA A 132 -2.43 -14.64 -16.00
C ALA A 132 -1.32 -15.16 -16.93
N PRO A 133 -0.09 -14.60 -16.90
CA PRO A 133 1.04 -15.34 -17.43
C PRO A 133 1.16 -16.67 -16.66
N ASP A 134 1.56 -17.73 -17.34
CA ASP A 134 1.65 -19.11 -16.83
C ASP A 134 2.64 -19.29 -15.64
N ASP A 135 3.28 -18.22 -15.20
CA ASP A 135 4.27 -18.16 -14.11
C ASP A 135 4.02 -16.98 -13.16
N VAL A 136 2.87 -16.92 -12.49
CA VAL A 136 2.58 -15.87 -11.49
C VAL A 136 3.49 -16.03 -10.26
N PRO A 137 4.48 -15.15 -10.02
CA PRO A 137 5.30 -15.24 -8.83
C PRO A 137 4.49 -14.71 -7.64
N THR A 138 4.52 -15.45 -6.53
CA THR A 138 3.94 -15.04 -5.25
C THR A 138 4.52 -13.69 -4.79
N VAL A 139 3.76 -12.91 -4.02
CA VAL A 139 4.33 -11.76 -3.30
C VAL A 139 5.10 -12.31 -2.09
N ASP A 140 6.29 -12.79 -2.37
CA ASP A 140 7.21 -13.43 -1.42
C ASP A 140 8.06 -12.42 -0.64
N SER A 141 8.05 -11.16 -1.07
CA SER A 141 8.94 -10.12 -0.56
C SER A 141 8.41 -8.71 -0.78
N PHE A 142 8.82 -7.83 0.13
CA PHE A 142 8.57 -6.38 0.06
C PHE A 142 9.90 -5.64 -0.02
N SER A 143 9.96 -4.62 -0.88
CA SER A 143 10.96 -3.58 -0.76
C SER A 143 10.68 -2.77 0.50
N ALA A 144 11.63 -2.77 1.43
CA ALA A 144 11.63 -2.01 2.67
C ALA A 144 12.59 -0.83 2.52
N TYR A 145 12.06 0.39 2.55
CA TYR A 145 12.84 1.60 2.40
C TYR A 145 12.80 2.44 3.67
N LYS A 146 13.99 2.81 4.17
CA LYS A 146 14.20 3.71 5.29
C LYS A 146 14.45 5.12 4.74
N PRO A 147 13.51 6.08 4.87
CA PRO A 147 13.73 7.40 4.28
C PRO A 147 14.87 8.20 4.93
N GLU A 148 15.19 7.94 6.20
CA GLU A 148 16.28 8.61 6.94
C GLU A 148 17.66 8.42 6.27
N THR A 149 18.01 7.17 5.99
CA THR A 149 19.30 6.76 5.44
C THR A 149 19.22 6.47 3.95
N ARG A 150 18.01 6.40 3.41
CA ARG A 150 17.64 6.02 2.04
C ARG A 150 18.03 4.59 1.67
N ASN A 151 18.31 3.74 2.66
CA ASN A 151 18.58 2.33 2.41
C ASN A 151 17.30 1.62 1.95
N GLU A 152 17.41 0.89 0.85
CA GLU A 152 16.37 0.00 0.35
C GLU A 152 16.84 -1.46 0.49
N PHE A 153 16.00 -2.28 1.08
CA PHE A 153 16.21 -3.72 1.24
C PHE A 153 15.10 -4.49 0.55
N ASN A 154 15.41 -5.67 0.00
CA ASN A 154 14.40 -6.66 -0.28
C ASN A 154 14.22 -7.52 0.97
N PHE A 155 13.04 -7.43 1.56
CA PHE A 155 12.70 -8.07 2.82
C PHE A 155 11.84 -9.31 2.55
N PHE A 156 12.37 -10.47 2.92
CA PHE A 156 11.72 -11.76 2.77
C PHE A 156 11.31 -12.29 4.14
N MET A 157 10.00 -12.54 4.28
CA MET A 157 9.43 -13.20 5.45
C MET A 157 8.78 -14.52 5.01
N PRO A 158 9.20 -15.67 5.59
CA PRO A 158 8.61 -16.96 5.30
C PRO A 158 7.08 -16.95 5.39
N VAL A 159 6.42 -17.65 4.47
CA VAL A 159 4.95 -17.70 4.42
C VAL A 159 4.38 -18.32 5.69
N GLU A 160 5.07 -19.31 6.26
CA GLU A 160 4.71 -19.98 7.50
C GLU A 160 4.62 -19.00 8.67
N ILE A 161 5.56 -18.07 8.75
CA ILE A 161 5.58 -17.02 9.78
C ILE A 161 4.44 -16.03 9.54
N ARG A 162 4.23 -15.59 8.29
CA ARG A 162 3.18 -14.63 7.95
C ARG A 162 1.79 -15.18 8.24
N GLU A 163 1.53 -16.42 7.82
CA GLU A 163 0.25 -17.10 8.06
C GLU A 163 0.02 -17.39 9.55
N LEU A 164 1.07 -17.76 10.29
CA LEU A 164 0.96 -17.91 11.75
C LEU A 164 0.59 -16.58 12.42
N THR A 165 1.25 -15.49 12.02
CA THR A 165 0.98 -14.14 12.55
C THR A 165 -0.45 -13.71 12.23
N PHE A 166 -0.89 -13.95 10.99
CA PHE A 166 -2.27 -13.69 10.56
C PHE A 166 -3.28 -14.46 11.40
N ARG A 167 -3.10 -15.78 11.55
CA ARG A 167 -3.98 -16.65 12.34
C ARG A 167 -4.07 -16.20 13.80
N ALA A 168 -2.93 -15.93 14.44
CA ALA A 168 -2.90 -15.45 15.82
C ALA A 168 -3.71 -14.16 15.97
N ALA A 169 -3.50 -13.21 15.06
CA ALA A 169 -4.12 -11.91 15.18
C ALA A 169 -5.65 -11.91 14.87
N VAL A 170 -6.12 -12.82 14.02
CA VAL A 170 -7.56 -13.10 13.84
C VAL A 170 -8.17 -13.72 15.11
N ASN A 171 -7.51 -14.74 15.68
CA ASN A 171 -8.01 -15.43 16.87
C ASN A 171 -8.09 -14.53 18.10
N GLU A 172 -7.14 -13.62 18.26
CA GLU A 172 -7.06 -12.72 19.40
C GLU A 172 -7.96 -11.48 19.26
N LYS A 173 -8.72 -11.34 18.16
CA LYS A 173 -9.46 -10.12 17.79
C LYS A 173 -8.61 -8.84 17.80
N GLN A 174 -7.28 -8.98 17.74
CA GLN A 174 -6.33 -7.86 17.74
C GLN A 174 -6.26 -7.18 16.37
N ASN A 175 -6.52 -7.95 15.32
CA ASN A 175 -6.86 -7.39 14.05
C ASN A 175 -8.38 -7.38 14.00
N GLU A 176 -8.98 -6.21 13.74
CA GLU A 176 -10.35 -6.12 13.22
C GLU A 176 -10.40 -6.74 11.81
N SER A 177 -9.81 -7.91 11.63
CA SER A 177 -9.74 -8.63 10.37
C SER A 177 -10.84 -9.66 10.33
N PHE A 178 -11.48 -9.79 9.19
CA PHE A 178 -12.45 -10.84 8.95
C PHE A 178 -12.15 -11.53 7.63
N VAL A 179 -12.19 -12.86 7.66
CA VAL A 179 -12.03 -13.71 6.49
C VAL A 179 -13.42 -14.05 5.98
N GLY A 180 -13.78 -13.56 4.79
CA GLY A 180 -15.01 -13.97 4.11
C GLY A 180 -15.03 -15.48 3.83
N GLU A 181 -16.20 -16.05 3.53
CA GLU A 181 -16.29 -17.44 3.08
C GLU A 181 -15.32 -17.68 1.92
N ARG A 182 -14.40 -18.65 2.07
CA ARG A 182 -13.58 -19.13 0.95
C ARG A 182 -14.47 -19.94 0.03
N LYS A 183 -14.96 -19.29 -1.03
CA LYS A 183 -15.56 -19.93 -2.20
C LYS A 183 -14.55 -19.85 -3.34
N ASP A 184 -14.52 -20.87 -4.19
CA ASP A 184 -13.65 -20.87 -5.37
C ASP A 184 -13.91 -19.60 -6.18
N GLU A 185 -12.83 -18.91 -6.56
CA GLU A 185 -12.96 -17.73 -7.40
C GLU A 185 -13.36 -18.20 -8.79
N THR A 186 -14.63 -18.04 -9.14
CA THR A 186 -15.08 -18.33 -10.49
C THR A 186 -14.56 -17.23 -11.41
N THR A 187 -13.82 -17.61 -12.46
CA THR A 187 -13.55 -16.75 -13.61
C THR A 187 -14.82 -16.47 -14.44
N GLU A 188 -15.97 -16.97 -13.98
CA GLU A 188 -17.27 -16.74 -14.60
C GLU A 188 -17.61 -15.26 -14.62
N ARG A 189 -18.01 -14.78 -15.81
CA ARG A 189 -18.51 -13.44 -16.01
C ARG A 189 -19.76 -13.25 -15.16
N VAL A 190 -19.67 -12.46 -14.09
CA VAL A 190 -20.86 -12.06 -13.29
C VAL A 190 -21.65 -10.92 -13.97
N GLU A 191 -21.29 -10.54 -15.20
CA GLU A 191 -21.99 -9.48 -15.93
C GLU A 191 -23.31 -9.97 -16.55
N ALA A 192 -24.30 -10.23 -15.71
CA ALA A 192 -25.68 -9.98 -16.10
C ALA A 192 -25.97 -8.48 -15.85
N VAL A 193 -25.69 -7.66 -16.85
CA VAL A 193 -25.93 -6.22 -16.85
C VAL A 193 -27.43 -5.95 -16.93
N ASP A 194 -28.02 -5.29 -15.93
CA ASP A 194 -29.19 -4.42 -16.16
C ASP A 194 -28.71 -2.96 -16.16
N PRO A 195 -28.63 -2.32 -17.34
CA PRO A 195 -28.22 -0.92 -17.47
C PRO A 195 -29.13 0.06 -16.71
N ARG A 196 -30.34 -0.36 -16.30
CA ARG A 196 -31.34 0.49 -15.64
C ARG A 196 -31.25 0.50 -14.11
N GLN A 197 -30.34 -0.29 -13.53
CA GLN A 197 -30.24 -0.43 -12.08
C GLN A 197 -29.13 0.41 -11.43
N PHE A 198 -28.34 1.12 -12.25
CA PHE A 198 -27.30 2.01 -11.75
C PHE A 198 -27.86 3.42 -11.59
N TYR A 199 -27.83 3.93 -10.35
CA TYR A 199 -27.66 5.37 -10.19
C TYR A 199 -26.33 5.71 -10.89
N PRO A 200 -26.29 6.64 -11.85
CA PRO A 200 -25.01 7.09 -12.40
C PRO A 200 -24.13 7.54 -11.22
N MET A 201 -23.03 6.83 -11.05
CA MET A 201 -21.98 7.08 -10.05
C MET A 201 -20.68 6.96 -10.80
N GLY A 202 -19.71 7.82 -10.49
CA GLY A 202 -18.50 7.88 -11.28
C GLY A 202 -18.62 8.86 -12.43
N TRP A 203 -17.49 9.46 -12.84
CA TRP A 203 -17.19 9.97 -14.17
C TRP A 203 -17.61 9.00 -15.27
N SER A 204 -17.91 7.75 -14.95
CA SER A 204 -18.87 6.92 -15.65
C SER A 204 -20.05 7.70 -16.24
N PHE A 205 -20.23 7.55 -17.55
CA PHE A 205 -21.21 8.31 -18.31
C PHE A 205 -20.98 9.84 -18.30
N ASN A 206 -19.78 10.29 -17.89
CA ASN A 206 -19.35 11.68 -17.70
C ASN A 206 -20.14 12.46 -16.63
N ASP A 207 -20.59 11.83 -15.54
CA ASP A 207 -21.34 12.50 -14.47
C ASP A 207 -20.65 12.32 -13.11
N ASP A 208 -20.04 13.37 -12.56
CA ASP A 208 -19.48 13.31 -11.21
C ASP A 208 -20.56 13.62 -10.17
N ASN A 209 -20.82 12.66 -9.28
CA ASN A 209 -21.80 12.79 -8.22
C ASN A 209 -21.17 12.85 -6.82
N ARG A 210 -19.84 13.00 -6.72
CA ARG A 210 -19.17 13.12 -5.43
C ARG A 210 -19.68 14.33 -4.69
N MET A 211 -19.85 14.13 -3.39
CA MET A 211 -20.12 15.22 -2.46
C MET A 211 -18.90 15.46 -1.60
N ARG A 212 -18.68 16.72 -1.25
CA ARG A 212 -17.75 17.09 -0.19
C ARG A 212 -18.36 16.70 1.16
N LEU A 213 -17.58 16.00 1.98
CA LEU A 213 -18.03 15.48 3.27
C LEU A 213 -17.62 16.39 4.42
N GLY A 214 -18.47 16.44 5.44
CA GLY A 214 -18.26 17.26 6.63
C GLY A 214 -18.49 18.76 6.40
N THR A 215 -18.43 19.52 7.50
CA THR A 215 -18.53 20.98 7.47
C THR A 215 -17.21 21.59 7.01
N LEU A 216 -17.26 22.55 6.08
CA LEU A 216 -16.08 23.20 5.49
C LEU A 216 -15.11 23.70 6.58
N ASN A 217 -13.82 23.38 6.44
CA ASN A 217 -12.77 23.74 7.41
C ASN A 217 -13.17 23.41 8.85
N THR A 218 -13.66 22.19 9.05
CA THR A 218 -13.89 21.61 10.36
C THR A 218 -13.48 20.16 10.27
N GLU A 219 -12.64 19.73 11.22
CA GLU A 219 -12.09 18.38 11.28
C GLU A 219 -13.17 17.31 11.02
N ILE A 220 -12.83 16.34 10.16
CA ILE A 220 -13.66 15.14 9.99
C ILE A 220 -13.49 14.28 11.24
N ASN A 221 -14.43 14.39 12.17
CA ASN A 221 -14.47 13.58 13.39
C ASN A 221 -15.38 12.35 13.29
N THR A 222 -16.12 12.22 12.18
CA THR A 222 -17.04 11.11 11.92
C THR A 222 -16.28 9.81 11.68
N TRP A 223 -16.61 8.76 12.43
CA TRP A 223 -16.18 7.40 12.15
C TRP A 223 -16.99 6.82 10.96
N PRO A 224 -16.36 6.14 9.99
CA PRO A 224 -14.93 5.81 9.88
C PRO A 224 -14.09 6.84 9.12
N TRP A 225 -14.67 7.92 8.61
CA TRP A 225 -14.02 8.84 7.66
C TRP A 225 -12.76 9.49 8.22
N ARG A 226 -12.74 9.73 9.54
CA ARG A 226 -11.58 10.27 10.25
C ARG A 226 -10.32 9.41 10.17
N THR A 227 -10.42 8.12 9.80
CA THR A 227 -9.27 7.22 9.66
C THR A 227 -8.65 7.23 8.26
N ILE A 228 -9.28 7.94 7.31
CA ILE A 228 -8.76 8.12 5.96
C ILE A 228 -7.70 9.21 6.03
N ALA A 229 -6.48 8.86 5.66
CA ALA A 229 -5.35 9.76 5.67
C ALA A 229 -5.28 10.52 4.35
N ASN A 230 -5.12 11.84 4.44
CA ASN A 230 -4.66 12.66 3.33
C ASN A 230 -3.12 12.67 3.31
N PHE A 231 -2.52 12.52 2.13
CA PHE A 231 -1.07 12.68 1.95
C PHE A 231 -0.77 14.04 1.33
N ASP A 232 -0.05 14.83 2.11
CA ASP A 232 0.45 16.16 1.77
C ASP A 232 1.93 16.05 1.37
N TYR A 233 2.25 16.48 0.16
CA TYR A 233 3.61 16.45 -0.39
C TYR A 233 4.25 17.84 -0.45
N GLY A 234 3.71 18.83 0.28
CA GLY A 234 4.22 20.20 0.31
C GLY A 234 3.67 21.14 -0.77
N GLY A 235 2.59 20.73 -1.43
CA GLY A 235 1.90 21.51 -2.47
C GLY A 235 0.66 22.25 -1.94
N THR A 236 -0.12 22.85 -2.85
CA THR A 236 -1.41 23.50 -2.55
C THR A 236 -2.60 22.54 -2.65
N ASN A 237 -2.35 21.24 -2.83
CA ASN A 237 -3.38 20.24 -3.06
C ASN A 237 -3.04 18.88 -2.46
N SER A 238 -4.07 18.04 -2.31
CA SER A 238 -3.93 16.63 -1.98
C SER A 238 -3.18 15.90 -3.09
N GLY A 239 -2.25 15.01 -2.74
CA GLY A 239 -1.51 14.23 -3.76
C GLY A 239 -1.79 12.73 -3.75
N CYS A 240 -2.37 12.21 -2.66
CA CYS A 240 -2.82 10.83 -2.48
C CYS A 240 -3.67 10.75 -1.19
N SER A 241 -4.28 9.60 -0.99
CA SER A 241 -4.96 9.20 0.23
C SER A 241 -4.42 7.85 0.74
N GLY A 242 -4.78 7.48 1.96
CA GLY A 242 -4.48 6.17 2.54
C GLY A 242 -5.46 5.83 3.64
N THR A 243 -5.34 4.63 4.22
CA THR A 243 -6.25 4.16 5.28
C THR A 243 -5.48 3.66 6.48
N LEU A 244 -5.78 4.19 7.66
CA LEU A 244 -5.27 3.61 8.90
C LEU A 244 -5.87 2.23 9.12
N ILE A 245 -5.01 1.24 9.28
CA ILE A 245 -5.32 -0.17 9.60
C ILE A 245 -4.70 -0.61 10.93
N GLY A 246 -4.07 0.32 11.65
CA GLY A 246 -3.48 0.12 12.96
C GLY A 246 -3.03 1.46 13.56
N PRO A 247 -2.42 1.45 14.76
CA PRO A 247 -1.95 2.66 15.43
C PRO A 247 -0.96 3.50 14.61
N ARG A 248 -0.07 2.84 13.85
CA ARG A 248 0.99 3.46 13.04
C ARG A 248 0.98 3.02 11.58
N HIS A 249 -0.02 2.28 11.15
CA HIS A 249 0.00 1.57 9.87
C HIS A 249 -1.03 2.15 8.92
N ILE A 250 -0.55 2.62 7.77
CA ILE A 250 -1.40 3.12 6.69
C ILE A 250 -1.23 2.22 5.48
N VAL A 251 -2.33 1.72 4.91
CA VAL A 251 -2.34 1.09 3.58
C VAL A 251 -2.70 2.14 2.52
N THR A 252 -2.07 2.04 1.36
CA THR A 252 -2.22 2.99 0.24
C THR A 252 -1.82 2.32 -1.08
N ALA A 253 -1.96 3.01 -2.20
CA ALA A 253 -1.29 2.67 -3.44
C ALA A 253 0.24 2.83 -3.31
N ALA A 254 1.03 1.95 -3.92
CA ALA A 254 2.49 2.02 -3.92
C ALA A 254 3.00 3.26 -4.67
N HIS A 255 2.30 3.71 -5.72
CA HIS A 255 2.66 4.93 -6.44
C HIS A 255 2.48 6.20 -5.60
N CYS A 256 1.79 6.13 -4.46
CA CYS A 256 1.79 7.21 -3.47
C CYS A 256 3.09 7.29 -2.67
N ILE A 257 3.87 6.21 -2.64
CA ILE A 257 5.12 6.07 -1.88
C ILE A 257 6.33 6.33 -2.79
N ASN A 258 6.34 5.79 -4.00
CA ASN A 258 7.48 5.85 -4.92
C ASN A 258 7.06 5.81 -6.40
N THR A 259 7.90 6.32 -7.28
CA THR A 259 7.70 6.14 -8.73
C THR A 259 7.97 4.69 -9.13
N SER A 260 7.05 4.10 -9.90
CA SER A 260 7.09 2.67 -10.27
C SER A 260 8.40 2.27 -10.93
N ALA A 261 8.96 1.12 -10.53
CA ALA A 261 10.25 0.61 -11.01
C ALA A 261 11.48 1.57 -10.91
N THR A 262 11.38 2.63 -10.11
CA THR A 262 12.50 3.54 -9.83
C THR A 262 12.98 3.40 -8.38
N ASP A 263 14.05 4.12 -8.05
CA ASP A 263 14.56 4.35 -6.70
C ASP A 263 14.13 5.71 -6.13
N ASN A 264 13.15 6.39 -6.76
CA ASN A 264 12.62 7.68 -6.34
C ASN A 264 11.42 7.49 -5.39
N PHE A 265 11.55 7.97 -4.16
CA PHE A 265 10.54 7.95 -3.11
C PHE A 265 10.08 9.36 -2.77
N PHE A 266 8.87 9.48 -2.21
CA PHE A 266 8.31 10.76 -1.82
C PHE A 266 8.41 10.99 -0.31
N ALA A 267 8.81 12.20 0.07
CA ALA A 267 8.53 12.71 1.42
C ALA A 267 7.06 13.13 1.50
N LEU A 268 6.38 12.80 2.60
CA LEU A 268 4.97 13.15 2.78
C LEU A 268 4.64 13.45 4.24
N THR A 269 3.56 14.19 4.45
CA THR A 269 2.88 14.28 5.74
C THR A 269 1.51 13.65 5.62
N ALA A 270 1.27 12.60 6.41
CA ALA A 270 -0.04 11.99 6.54
C ALA A 270 -0.87 12.80 7.54
N ARG A 271 -2.08 13.22 7.15
CA ARG A 271 -3.02 13.95 8.01
C ARG A 271 -4.34 13.19 8.09
N VAL A 272 -4.85 13.00 9.30
CA VAL A 272 -6.10 12.26 9.54
C VAL A 272 -7.17 13.19 10.10
N GLY A 273 -8.42 12.90 9.78
CA GLY A 273 -9.53 13.82 10.01
C GLY A 273 -9.40 15.14 9.25
N ARG A 274 -8.61 15.18 8.17
CA ARG A 274 -8.33 16.42 7.43
C ARG A 274 -9.60 16.94 6.75
N ASN A 275 -9.87 18.23 6.88
CA ASN A 275 -10.86 18.94 6.11
C ASN A 275 -10.38 20.36 5.83
N GLY A 276 -9.82 20.58 4.65
CA GLY A 276 -9.23 21.87 4.30
C GLY A 276 -8.00 22.18 5.16
N SER A 277 -8.08 23.30 5.90
CA SER A 277 -7.04 23.76 6.83
C SER A 277 -6.96 22.99 8.13
N ASP A 278 -7.97 22.19 8.46
CA ASP A 278 -8.12 21.58 9.78
C ASP A 278 -7.83 20.08 9.70
N TRP A 279 -7.27 19.50 10.77
CA TRP A 279 -7.01 18.07 10.90
C TRP A 279 -6.83 17.70 12.38
N ILE A 280 -7.18 16.46 12.73
CA ILE A 280 -7.08 15.97 14.12
C ILE A 280 -5.63 15.68 14.50
N ALA A 281 -4.92 14.97 13.62
CA ALA A 281 -3.55 14.55 13.86
C ALA A 281 -2.77 14.43 12.55
N SER A 282 -1.45 14.55 12.63
CA SER A 282 -0.56 14.41 11.49
C SER A 282 0.74 13.73 11.87
N SER A 283 1.33 13.00 10.93
CA SER A 283 2.66 12.40 11.07
C SER A 283 3.44 12.66 9.80
N THR A 284 4.62 13.25 9.97
CA THR A 284 5.51 13.56 8.86
C THR A 284 6.49 12.40 8.68
N MET A 285 6.57 11.92 7.44
CA MET A 285 7.58 11.00 6.95
C MET A 285 8.70 11.86 6.32
N PRO A 286 9.70 12.32 7.09
CA PRO A 286 10.76 13.15 6.53
C PRO A 286 11.57 12.34 5.53
N GLY A 287 11.95 12.98 4.44
CA GLY A 287 12.98 12.49 3.55
C GLY A 287 13.91 13.63 3.14
N CYS A 288 14.82 13.37 2.21
CA CYS A 288 15.83 14.32 1.73
C CYS A 288 15.49 14.82 0.32
N PRO A 289 14.40 15.57 0.09
CA PRO A 289 13.95 15.91 -1.26
C PRO A 289 14.98 16.69 -2.08
N ASN A 290 15.95 17.35 -1.43
CA ASN A 290 16.94 18.21 -2.07
C ASN A 290 18.38 17.65 -2.03
N SER A 291 18.60 16.43 -1.50
CA SER A 291 19.95 15.86 -1.41
C SER A 291 19.94 14.36 -1.74
N SER A 292 20.71 14.00 -2.77
CA SER A 292 20.92 12.61 -3.17
C SER A 292 22.15 11.98 -2.52
N THR A 293 22.86 12.71 -1.65
CA THR A 293 24.09 12.22 -1.00
C THR A 293 24.09 12.34 0.52
N GLU A 294 23.33 13.25 1.12
CA GLU A 294 23.32 13.46 2.57
C GLU A 294 22.23 12.65 3.28
N ASP A 295 22.51 12.21 4.50
CA ASP A 295 21.52 11.57 5.36
C ASP A 295 20.51 12.60 5.86
N CYS A 296 19.26 12.17 6.01
CA CYS A 296 18.20 13.05 6.47
C CYS A 296 18.31 13.23 7.98
N PRO A 297 17.91 14.39 8.53
CA PRO A 297 17.87 14.58 9.97
C PRO A 297 17.07 13.46 10.64
N SER A 298 17.72 12.73 11.53
CA SER A 298 17.06 11.71 12.33
C SER A 298 16.00 12.36 13.21
N ILE A 299 14.79 11.82 13.20
CA ILE A 299 13.72 12.22 14.12
C ILE A 299 13.62 11.30 15.34
N GLY A 300 14.57 10.37 15.50
CA GLY A 300 14.65 9.47 16.65
C GLY A 300 13.46 8.51 16.80
N LYS A 301 12.75 8.21 15.70
CA LYS A 301 11.57 7.33 15.67
C LYS A 301 11.70 6.31 14.53
N THR A 302 11.13 5.12 14.73
CA THR A 302 11.03 4.08 13.69
C THR A 302 9.92 4.43 12.69
N TYR A 303 10.26 4.44 11.41
CA TYR A 303 9.33 4.63 10.30
C TYR A 303 9.88 4.00 9.02
N TRP A 304 8.99 3.47 8.18
CA TRP A 304 9.36 2.67 7.01
C TRP A 304 8.30 2.76 5.91
N TYR A 305 8.77 2.65 4.67
CA TYR A 305 7.93 2.36 3.51
C TYR A 305 8.11 0.92 3.07
N PHE A 306 6.98 0.25 2.79
CA PHE A 306 6.97 -1.11 2.28
C PHE A 306 6.12 -1.17 1.02
N THR A 307 6.70 -1.69 -0.08
CA THR A 307 5.99 -1.96 -1.34
C THR A 307 6.36 -3.36 -1.86
N PRO A 308 5.48 -4.11 -2.52
CA PRO A 308 5.82 -5.41 -3.08
C PRO A 308 7.06 -5.32 -3.97
N SER A 309 7.97 -6.28 -3.87
CA SER A 309 9.23 -6.25 -4.65
C SER A 309 8.98 -6.20 -6.17
N LYS A 310 7.88 -6.80 -6.64
CA LYS A 310 7.43 -6.77 -8.04
C LYS A 310 7.05 -5.39 -8.56
N TRP A 311 6.52 -4.50 -7.71
CA TRP A 311 6.28 -3.09 -8.05
C TRP A 311 7.57 -2.34 -8.42
N ARG A 312 8.71 -2.80 -7.87
CA ARG A 312 10.02 -2.15 -7.98
C ARG A 312 10.89 -2.71 -9.10
N GLN A 313 10.44 -3.75 -9.79
CA GLN A 313 11.19 -4.43 -10.84
C GLN A 313 10.78 -3.90 -12.22
N SER A 314 11.72 -3.30 -12.94
CA SER A 314 11.51 -2.82 -14.31
C SER A 314 11.18 -3.94 -15.30
N SER A 315 11.58 -5.18 -14.99
CA SER A 315 11.26 -6.38 -15.77
C SER A 315 9.81 -6.84 -15.67
N VAL A 316 9.03 -6.32 -14.71
CA VAL A 316 7.60 -6.64 -14.56
C VAL A 316 6.78 -5.66 -15.41
N SER A 317 6.09 -6.18 -16.42
CA SER A 317 5.33 -5.39 -17.41
C SER A 317 3.95 -4.96 -16.91
N ASN A 318 3.25 -5.77 -16.13
CA ASN A 318 1.92 -5.50 -15.55
C ASN A 318 2.00 -5.19 -14.05
N ARG A 319 2.90 -4.26 -13.68
CA ARG A 319 3.28 -3.99 -12.29
C ARG A 319 2.18 -3.34 -11.46
N GLU A 320 1.19 -2.73 -12.11
CA GLU A 320 0.03 -2.07 -11.49
C GLU A 320 -0.82 -3.04 -10.67
N GLN A 321 -0.71 -4.35 -10.92
CA GLN A 321 -1.32 -5.36 -10.04
C GLN A 321 -0.69 -5.43 -8.65
N TYR A 322 0.51 -4.87 -8.48
CA TYR A 322 1.26 -4.81 -7.23
C TYR A 322 1.32 -3.39 -6.67
N ASP A 323 0.45 -2.48 -7.13
CA ASP A 323 0.38 -1.09 -6.68
C ASP A 323 -0.25 -1.01 -5.28
N PHE A 324 0.38 -1.68 -4.30
CA PHE A 324 -0.02 -1.80 -2.90
C PHE A 324 1.12 -1.31 -2.02
N GLY A 325 0.84 -0.50 -1.02
CA GLY A 325 1.84 0.09 -0.14
C GLY A 325 1.42 0.01 1.32
N ILE A 326 2.39 -0.21 2.20
CA ILE A 326 2.23 -0.08 3.65
C ILE A 326 3.24 0.97 4.13
N ILE A 327 2.74 1.91 4.92
CA ILE A 327 3.55 2.93 5.59
C ILE A 327 3.48 2.67 7.09
N VAL A 328 4.64 2.58 7.72
CA VAL A 328 4.79 2.66 9.18
C VAL A 328 5.17 4.11 9.50
N VAL A 329 4.21 4.88 10.02
CA VAL A 329 4.43 6.29 10.38
C VAL A 329 5.09 6.41 11.76
N PRO A 330 5.89 7.46 12.01
CA PRO A 330 6.56 7.64 13.29
C PRO A 330 5.59 7.90 14.46
N ASP A 331 4.48 8.58 14.21
CA ASP A 331 3.47 8.90 15.23
C ASP A 331 2.30 7.92 15.21
N ARG A 332 1.74 7.64 16.39
CA ARG A 332 0.60 6.73 16.56
C ARG A 332 -0.73 7.40 16.18
N LEU A 333 -0.91 7.77 14.91
CA LEU A 333 -2.10 8.45 14.40
C LEU A 333 -3.40 7.74 14.78
N GLY A 334 -3.41 6.41 14.68
CA GLY A 334 -4.59 5.60 15.01
C GLY A 334 -5.07 5.73 16.46
N ASN A 335 -4.21 6.14 17.40
CA ASN A 335 -4.64 6.38 18.79
C ASN A 335 -5.57 7.60 18.91
N ASN A 336 -5.55 8.52 17.93
CA ASN A 336 -6.40 9.73 17.94
C ASN A 336 -7.74 9.50 17.22
N VAL A 337 -7.74 8.68 16.17
CA VAL A 337 -8.88 8.58 15.25
C VAL A 337 -9.45 7.15 15.12
N GLY A 338 -8.80 6.15 15.72
CA GLY A 338 -9.04 4.73 15.46
C GLY A 338 -8.43 4.27 14.13
N TRP A 339 -8.76 3.05 13.70
CA TRP A 339 -8.30 2.49 12.43
C TRP A 339 -9.31 1.46 11.92
N MET A 340 -9.45 1.33 10.61
CA MET A 340 -10.34 0.31 10.05
C MET A 340 -9.77 -1.08 10.28
N GLY A 341 -10.68 -2.02 10.44
CA GLY A 341 -10.43 -3.42 10.16
C GLY A 341 -10.12 -3.67 8.70
N TYR A 342 -9.88 -4.92 8.34
CA TYR A 342 -9.68 -5.29 6.95
C TYR A 342 -10.29 -6.64 6.60
N TRP A 343 -10.88 -6.69 5.40
CA TRP A 343 -11.68 -7.80 4.92
C TRP A 343 -11.26 -8.17 3.51
N TYR A 344 -11.07 -9.46 3.28
CA TYR A 344 -10.91 -10.01 1.94
C TYR A 344 -11.87 -11.18 1.75
N ALA A 345 -12.38 -11.29 0.52
CA ALA A 345 -13.24 -12.38 0.09
C ALA A 345 -13.19 -12.51 -1.44
N PRO A 346 -13.66 -13.63 -2.01
CA PRO A 346 -13.80 -13.77 -3.46
C PRO A 346 -14.65 -12.65 -4.07
N MET A 347 -14.44 -12.33 -5.35
CA MET A 347 -15.17 -11.25 -6.03
C MET A 347 -16.69 -11.41 -5.96
N ALA A 348 -17.19 -12.65 -6.02
CA ALA A 348 -18.63 -12.95 -5.87
C ALA A 348 -19.19 -12.47 -4.53
N SER A 349 -18.44 -12.60 -3.43
CA SER A 349 -18.85 -12.11 -2.10
C SER A 349 -18.72 -10.60 -1.98
N LEU A 350 -17.69 -10.00 -2.59
CA LEU A 350 -17.54 -8.54 -2.60
C LEU A 350 -18.68 -7.85 -3.40
N ASN A 351 -19.24 -8.54 -4.39
CA ASN A 351 -20.38 -8.05 -5.17
C ASN A 351 -21.68 -7.95 -4.37
N THR A 352 -21.88 -8.79 -3.36
CA THR A 352 -23.15 -8.85 -2.60
C THR A 352 -23.20 -7.89 -1.42
N VAL A 353 -22.10 -7.22 -1.09
CA VAL A 353 -21.99 -6.32 0.06
C VAL A 353 -22.07 -4.86 -0.37
N SER A 354 -22.58 -4.00 0.51
CA SER A 354 -22.54 -2.55 0.32
C SER A 354 -21.14 -2.03 0.62
N LYS A 355 -20.58 -1.25 -0.31
CA LYS A 355 -19.21 -0.70 -0.23
C LYS A 355 -19.23 0.78 -0.56
N PHE A 356 -18.30 1.53 0.01
CA PHE A 356 -18.17 2.97 -0.12
C PHE A 356 -16.72 3.35 -0.41
N SER A 357 -16.51 4.35 -1.27
CA SER A 357 -15.20 4.92 -1.57
C SER A 357 -15.18 6.38 -1.14
N ARG A 358 -14.15 6.78 -0.39
CA ARG A 358 -13.97 8.17 0.08
C ARG A 358 -12.49 8.51 0.10
N GLY A 359 -12.17 9.73 -0.32
CA GLY A 359 -10.79 10.12 -0.60
C GLY A 359 -10.59 11.61 -0.70
N TYR A 360 -9.34 11.99 -0.92
CA TYR A 360 -8.92 13.38 -1.06
C TYR A 360 -8.47 13.69 -2.49
N PRO A 361 -9.40 14.04 -3.40
CA PRO A 361 -9.05 14.44 -4.75
C PRO A 361 -8.20 15.71 -4.77
N SER A 362 -7.46 15.84 -5.86
CA SER A 362 -6.74 17.04 -6.26
C SER A 362 -7.67 17.92 -7.09
N CYS A 363 -7.85 19.18 -6.71
CA CYS A 363 -8.53 20.18 -7.54
C CYS A 363 -7.64 20.76 -8.65
N ASN A 364 -8.14 20.92 -9.88
CA ASN A 364 -7.38 21.46 -11.01
C ASN A 364 -6.07 20.69 -11.23
N ALA A 365 -6.15 19.36 -11.17
CA ALA A 365 -4.99 18.51 -11.32
C ALA A 365 -4.38 18.60 -12.73
N GLY A 366 -3.09 18.29 -12.85
CA GLY A 366 -2.37 18.30 -14.12
C GLY A 366 -1.79 19.65 -14.53
N PRO A 367 -0.97 19.68 -15.60
CA PRO A 367 -0.30 20.90 -16.05
C PRO A 367 -1.28 21.86 -16.72
N ALA A 368 -1.02 23.17 -16.63
CA ALA A 368 -1.92 24.20 -17.16
C ALA A 368 -2.23 24.07 -18.67
N ASN A 369 -1.35 23.45 -19.44
CA ASN A 369 -1.51 23.22 -20.88
C ASN A 369 -2.23 21.90 -21.24
N ASN A 370 -2.46 21.02 -20.27
CA ASN A 370 -3.25 19.80 -20.42
C ASN A 370 -3.96 19.52 -19.09
N PRO A 371 -4.88 20.42 -18.68
CA PRO A 371 -5.54 20.31 -17.40
C PRO A 371 -6.34 19.03 -17.36
N ARG A 372 -6.41 18.44 -16.17
CA ARG A 372 -7.38 17.39 -15.94
C ARG A 372 -8.79 17.97 -16.02
N ILE A 373 -9.71 17.14 -16.50
CA ILE A 373 -11.13 17.51 -16.58
C ILE A 373 -11.96 16.74 -15.56
N ASP A 374 -11.39 15.72 -14.91
CA ASP A 374 -12.05 14.89 -13.90
C ASP A 374 -12.08 15.50 -12.48
N ASP A 375 -12.09 16.83 -12.41
CA ASP A 375 -12.12 17.58 -11.14
C ASP A 375 -13.49 17.43 -10.47
N PRO A 376 -13.55 17.13 -9.16
CA PRO A 376 -14.81 16.97 -8.46
C PRO A 376 -15.55 18.30 -8.37
N ALA A 377 -16.88 18.23 -8.51
CA ALA A 377 -17.75 19.34 -8.16
C ALA A 377 -17.43 20.67 -8.90
N ASP A 378 -16.97 20.61 -10.14
CA ASP A 378 -16.80 21.78 -11.01
C ASP A 378 -17.68 21.64 -12.28
N PRO A 379 -18.87 22.26 -12.31
CA PRO A 379 -19.76 22.24 -13.47
C PRO A 379 -19.14 22.84 -14.74
N ALA A 380 -18.12 23.69 -14.62
CA ALA A 380 -17.40 24.23 -15.77
C ALA A 380 -16.43 23.20 -16.38
N LYS A 381 -15.98 22.22 -15.59
CA LYS A 381 -15.16 21.08 -16.03
C LYS A 381 -16.00 19.86 -16.40
N CYS A 382 -17.21 19.79 -15.86
CA CYS A 382 -18.17 18.72 -16.05
C CYS A 382 -19.59 19.27 -16.31
N PRO A 383 -19.94 19.57 -17.56
CA PRO A 383 -21.24 20.19 -17.91
C PRO A 383 -22.47 19.33 -17.56
N THR A 384 -22.26 18.03 -17.32
CA THR A 384 -23.28 17.03 -17.02
C THR A 384 -23.34 16.65 -15.54
N CYS A 385 -22.48 17.25 -14.71
CA CYS A 385 -22.42 16.94 -13.28
C CYS A 385 -23.72 17.29 -12.56
N THR A 386 -24.22 16.34 -11.76
CA THR A 386 -25.45 16.48 -10.98
C THR A 386 -25.23 16.95 -9.53
N THR A 387 -24.00 17.37 -9.20
CA THR A 387 -23.61 17.88 -7.88
C THR A 387 -24.11 19.32 -7.63
N ASP A 388 -24.47 19.61 -6.37
CA ASP A 388 -24.86 20.94 -5.89
C ASP A 388 -23.66 21.87 -5.62
N LEU A 389 -22.46 21.31 -5.66
CA LEU A 389 -21.21 22.01 -5.47
C LEU A 389 -20.68 22.56 -6.80
N THR A 390 -20.33 23.84 -6.83
CA THR A 390 -19.84 24.50 -8.05
C THR A 390 -18.32 24.67 -8.09
N VAL A 391 -17.61 24.31 -7.02
CA VAL A 391 -16.15 24.46 -6.91
C VAL A 391 -15.52 23.32 -6.10
N CYS A 392 -14.50 22.68 -6.67
CA CYS A 392 -13.60 21.76 -5.95
C CYS A 392 -12.85 22.47 -4.81
N SER A 393 -12.80 21.84 -3.64
CA SER A 393 -12.12 22.38 -2.45
C SER A 393 -10.89 21.53 -2.09
N PRO A 394 -9.66 22.04 -2.25
CA PRO A 394 -8.44 21.29 -1.94
C PRO A 394 -8.43 20.78 -0.51
N PHE A 395 -7.81 19.61 -0.29
CA PHE A 395 -7.65 19.01 1.05
C PHE A 395 -8.94 18.67 1.80
N HIS A 396 -10.10 18.68 1.14
CA HIS A 396 -11.36 18.21 1.72
C HIS A 396 -11.61 16.75 1.34
N LEU A 397 -12.38 16.04 2.17
CA LEU A 397 -12.77 14.67 1.91
C LEU A 397 -13.97 14.65 0.96
N TYR A 398 -13.92 13.81 -0.06
CA TYR A 398 -14.99 13.60 -1.04
C TYR A 398 -15.36 12.13 -1.13
N GLY A 399 -16.56 11.87 -1.63
CA GLY A 399 -16.98 10.56 -2.11
C GLY A 399 -18.46 10.53 -2.44
N ASP A 400 -18.88 9.46 -3.08
CA ASP A 400 -20.27 9.21 -3.44
C ASP A 400 -21.14 9.03 -2.18
N ALA A 401 -22.40 9.46 -2.30
CA ALA A 401 -23.41 9.22 -1.27
C ALA A 401 -23.87 7.75 -1.27
N ALA A 402 -23.94 7.14 -2.45
CA ALA A 402 -24.45 5.82 -2.69
C ALA A 402 -23.33 4.75 -2.71
N THR A 403 -23.74 3.48 -2.70
CA THR A 403 -22.81 2.34 -2.61
C THR A 403 -22.19 2.02 -3.96
N CYS A 404 -20.87 1.80 -3.99
CA CYS A 404 -20.16 1.41 -5.20
C CYS A 404 -20.60 0.03 -5.67
N SER A 405 -20.58 -0.21 -6.98
CA SER A 405 -20.55 -1.55 -7.56
C SER A 405 -19.12 -1.92 -7.95
N VAL A 406 -18.83 -3.22 -8.05
CA VAL A 406 -17.54 -3.70 -8.56
C VAL A 406 -17.75 -4.53 -9.83
N GLY A 407 -16.76 -4.53 -10.70
CA GLY A 407 -16.69 -5.34 -11.90
C GLY A 407 -15.96 -6.65 -11.64
N ASN A 408 -15.69 -7.41 -12.70
CA ASN A 408 -14.95 -8.66 -12.58
C ASN A 408 -13.49 -8.41 -12.13
N GLY A 409 -12.94 -9.40 -11.43
CA GLY A 409 -11.56 -9.38 -10.98
C GLY A 409 -10.60 -9.80 -12.10
N THR A 410 -9.36 -9.31 -12.01
CA THR A 410 -8.24 -9.67 -12.89
C THR A 410 -6.96 -9.89 -12.07
N ASN A 411 -5.96 -10.52 -12.69
CA ASN A 411 -4.65 -10.82 -12.09
C ASN A 411 -4.75 -11.74 -10.86
N LEU A 412 -5.01 -13.03 -11.07
CA LEU A 412 -5.01 -14.03 -10.00
C LEU A 412 -3.63 -14.11 -9.32
N ASP A 413 -3.61 -14.15 -8.00
CA ASP A 413 -2.42 -14.46 -7.22
C ASP A 413 -2.27 -15.97 -6.99
N GLY A 414 -1.18 -16.36 -6.31
CA GLY A 414 -0.88 -17.76 -6.03
C GLY A 414 -1.88 -18.46 -5.10
N ASP A 415 -2.75 -17.71 -4.42
CA ASP A 415 -3.83 -18.26 -3.58
C ASP A 415 -5.18 -18.28 -4.32
N GLY A 416 -5.18 -17.96 -5.62
CA GLY A 416 -6.38 -17.91 -6.45
C GLY A 416 -7.26 -16.70 -6.18
N TYR A 417 -6.70 -15.58 -5.72
CA TYR A 417 -7.42 -14.31 -5.53
C TYR A 417 -7.00 -13.28 -6.58
N ASN A 418 -7.96 -12.65 -7.26
CA ASN A 418 -7.73 -11.53 -8.15
C ASN A 418 -7.13 -10.36 -7.36
N ARG A 419 -6.09 -9.71 -7.88
CA ARG A 419 -5.49 -8.51 -7.25
C ARG A 419 -6.21 -7.23 -7.66
N ASN A 420 -6.75 -7.17 -8.87
CA ASN A 420 -7.39 -5.97 -9.39
C ASN A 420 -8.86 -6.19 -9.73
N PHE A 421 -9.63 -5.12 -9.72
CA PHE A 421 -10.99 -5.06 -10.27
C PHE A 421 -11.34 -3.60 -10.62
N ARG A 422 -12.53 -3.38 -11.20
CA ARG A 422 -13.06 -2.04 -11.51
C ARG A 422 -14.17 -1.63 -10.56
N MET A 423 -14.27 -0.36 -10.17
CA MET A 423 -15.37 0.13 -9.33
C MET A 423 -16.18 1.23 -10.00
N SER A 424 -17.42 1.44 -9.55
CA SER A 424 -18.31 2.50 -10.06
C SER A 424 -18.39 3.75 -9.20
N CYS A 425 -17.75 3.83 -8.03
CA CYS A 425 -17.71 5.11 -7.32
C CYS A 425 -16.71 6.02 -8.03
N ASP A 426 -16.94 7.32 -7.90
CA ASP A 426 -16.12 8.37 -8.49
C ASP A 426 -14.70 8.46 -7.89
N GLY A 427 -13.70 8.31 -8.75
CA GLY A 427 -12.29 8.61 -8.48
C GLY A 427 -11.71 9.66 -9.43
N SER A 428 -10.70 10.39 -8.96
CA SER A 428 -9.86 11.25 -9.79
C SER A 428 -8.48 11.46 -9.16
N ALA A 429 -7.59 12.19 -9.83
CA ALA A 429 -6.25 12.46 -9.32
C ALA A 429 -6.27 12.91 -7.85
N GLY A 430 -5.33 12.43 -7.04
CA GLY A 430 -5.28 12.66 -5.60
C GLY A 430 -6.07 11.64 -4.76
N MET A 431 -7.10 10.99 -5.32
CA MET A 431 -7.81 9.91 -4.63
C MET A 431 -7.07 8.58 -4.66
N SER A 432 -5.95 8.45 -5.38
CA SER A 432 -5.08 7.28 -5.29
C SER A 432 -4.77 6.89 -3.84
N GLY A 433 -4.95 5.62 -3.49
CA GLY A 433 -4.81 5.05 -2.16
C GLY A 433 -6.05 5.18 -1.26
N SER A 434 -7.11 5.84 -1.74
CA SER A 434 -8.39 5.94 -1.01
C SER A 434 -9.03 4.57 -0.82
N PRO A 435 -9.60 4.29 0.37
CA PRO A 435 -10.22 3.00 0.63
C PRO A 435 -11.53 2.82 -0.13
N LEU A 436 -11.70 1.62 -0.68
CA LEU A 436 -13.00 0.98 -0.72
C LEU A 436 -13.19 0.20 0.58
N TYR A 437 -14.23 0.54 1.32
CA TYR A 437 -14.52 -0.07 2.60
C TYR A 437 -16.01 -0.40 2.75
N LEU A 438 -16.32 -1.21 3.75
CA LEU A 438 -17.67 -1.67 4.06
C LEU A 438 -17.95 -1.60 5.56
N TYR A 439 -19.22 -1.50 5.93
CA TYR A 439 -19.67 -1.62 7.32
C TYR A 439 -19.98 -3.08 7.63
N GLY A 440 -19.57 -3.55 8.81
CA GLY A 440 -19.97 -4.84 9.34
C GLY A 440 -21.45 -4.86 9.71
N ASN A 441 -22.13 -5.95 9.36
CA ASN A 441 -23.57 -6.15 9.55
C ASN A 441 -23.90 -7.61 9.96
N GLY A 442 -22.98 -8.28 10.65
CA GLY A 442 -23.08 -9.69 11.04
C GLY A 442 -22.67 -10.68 9.94
N ASN A 443 -22.89 -10.35 8.66
CA ASN A 443 -22.54 -11.20 7.52
C ASN A 443 -21.08 -11.04 7.05
N VAL A 444 -20.51 -9.84 7.25
CA VAL A 444 -19.13 -9.51 6.81
C VAL A 444 -18.17 -9.36 8.00
N GLY A 445 -18.70 -9.40 9.22
CA GLY A 445 -17.98 -9.09 10.44
C GLY A 445 -18.93 -8.66 11.56
N TYR A 446 -18.38 -8.03 12.59
CA TYR A 446 -19.17 -7.56 13.73
C TYR A 446 -19.97 -6.30 13.38
N ASP A 447 -21.19 -6.21 13.91
CA ASP A 447 -22.00 -5.00 13.78
C ASP A 447 -21.27 -3.79 14.36
N GLY A 448 -21.23 -2.68 13.60
CA GLY A 448 -20.55 -1.45 13.98
C GLY A 448 -19.04 -1.40 13.64
N SER A 449 -18.46 -2.51 13.18
CA SER A 449 -17.10 -2.52 12.62
C SER A 449 -17.05 -1.95 11.20
N VAL A 450 -15.87 -1.51 10.77
CA VAL A 450 -15.62 -1.04 9.39
C VAL A 450 -14.38 -1.73 8.86
N TYR A 451 -14.47 -2.24 7.63
CA TYR A 451 -13.40 -3.02 7.02
C TYR A 451 -12.95 -2.39 5.70
N TYR A 452 -11.65 -2.09 5.62
CA TYR A 452 -10.93 -1.84 4.38
C TYR A 452 -10.89 -3.13 3.54
N THR A 453 -11.15 -3.04 2.23
CA THR A 453 -11.09 -4.21 1.34
C THR A 453 -10.30 -3.98 0.05
N ALA A 454 -10.18 -2.74 -0.41
CA ALA A 454 -9.37 -2.37 -1.56
C ALA A 454 -9.01 -0.89 -1.49
N HIS A 455 -8.12 -0.42 -2.36
CA HIS A 455 -7.91 1.01 -2.59
C HIS A 455 -7.82 1.36 -4.07
N ASP A 456 -8.17 2.61 -4.36
CA ASP A 456 -8.08 3.20 -5.69
C ASP A 456 -6.62 3.36 -6.11
N ILE A 457 -6.31 3.03 -7.36
CA ILE A 457 -4.98 3.21 -7.93
C ILE A 457 -5.00 4.05 -9.19
N GLN A 458 -6.13 4.19 -9.88
CA GLN A 458 -6.17 4.82 -11.20
C GLN A 458 -7.59 5.04 -11.73
N SER A 459 -7.89 6.27 -12.14
CA SER A 459 -8.97 6.56 -13.09
C SER A 459 -8.51 6.31 -14.53
N THR A 460 -9.34 5.62 -15.33
CA THR A 460 -8.93 5.11 -16.66
C THR A 460 -9.56 5.79 -17.86
N CYS A 461 -10.42 6.76 -17.64
CA CYS A 461 -11.01 7.58 -18.68
C CYS A 461 -11.23 8.99 -18.12
N GLY A 462 -11.54 9.96 -18.99
CA GLY A 462 -11.95 11.30 -18.57
C GLY A 462 -10.87 12.12 -17.86
N GLY A 463 -9.64 11.62 -17.72
CA GLY A 463 -8.60 12.30 -16.94
C GLY A 463 -8.21 13.67 -17.50
N THR A 464 -8.09 13.84 -18.82
CA THR A 464 -7.79 15.14 -19.46
C THR A 464 -8.64 15.32 -20.71
N ALA A 465 -8.63 16.53 -21.29
CA ALA A 465 -9.34 16.83 -22.55
C ALA A 465 -8.93 15.92 -23.74
N GLY A 466 -7.73 15.32 -23.70
CA GLY A 466 -7.25 14.38 -24.71
C GLY A 466 -7.42 12.91 -24.34
N ALA A 467 -7.95 12.58 -23.16
CA ALA A 467 -8.16 11.21 -22.71
C ALA A 467 -9.39 10.56 -23.36
N SER A 468 -9.47 9.22 -23.30
CA SER A 468 -10.67 8.50 -23.69
C SER A 468 -11.87 8.95 -22.86
N SER A 469 -13.00 9.21 -23.51
CA SER A 469 -14.26 9.59 -22.85
C SER A 469 -14.76 8.49 -21.91
N CYS A 470 -15.36 8.86 -20.79
CA CYS A 470 -16.05 7.95 -19.88
C CYS A 470 -17.54 7.75 -20.23
N ALA A 471 -18.04 8.33 -21.33
CA ALA A 471 -19.46 8.35 -21.69
C ALA A 471 -20.16 6.97 -21.74
N ASN A 472 -19.41 5.87 -21.88
CA ASN A 472 -19.95 4.50 -21.90
C ASN A 472 -19.21 3.56 -20.93
N VAL A 473 -18.53 4.10 -19.91
CA VAL A 473 -17.73 3.30 -18.97
C VAL A 473 -18.47 3.23 -17.64
N SER A 474 -19.05 2.08 -17.28
CA SER A 474 -19.82 1.96 -16.01
C SER A 474 -18.96 1.92 -14.74
N ARG A 475 -17.65 1.66 -14.90
CA ARG A 475 -16.69 1.49 -13.79
C ARG A 475 -15.32 2.03 -14.19
N ALA A 476 -15.16 3.35 -14.05
CA ALA A 476 -14.01 4.09 -14.55
C ALA A 476 -12.72 3.85 -13.74
N ASP A 477 -12.84 3.48 -12.47
CA ASP A 477 -11.71 3.39 -11.55
C ASP A 477 -11.20 1.96 -11.37
N ARG A 478 -9.87 1.83 -11.33
CA ARG A 478 -9.15 0.58 -11.11
C ARG A 478 -8.72 0.49 -9.66
N MET A 479 -8.92 -0.69 -9.10
CA MET A 479 -8.63 -1.01 -7.70
C MET A 479 -7.50 -2.01 -7.57
N VAL A 480 -6.75 -1.91 -6.48
CA VAL A 480 -5.99 -3.03 -5.90
C VAL A 480 -6.70 -3.49 -4.65
N ARG A 481 -7.02 -4.78 -4.58
CA ARG A 481 -7.78 -5.37 -3.49
C ARG A 481 -6.89 -6.09 -2.49
N LEU A 482 -7.39 -6.20 -1.28
CA LEU A 482 -6.80 -7.06 -0.28
C LEU A 482 -6.98 -8.52 -0.68
N THR A 483 -5.88 -9.26 -0.73
CA THR A 483 -5.86 -10.71 -0.91
C THR A 483 -5.35 -11.39 0.37
N PRO A 484 -5.45 -12.72 0.51
CA PRO A 484 -4.85 -13.43 1.65
C PRO A 484 -3.36 -13.09 1.85
N GLN A 485 -2.60 -12.98 0.75
CA GLN A 485 -1.17 -12.60 0.80
C GLN A 485 -0.98 -11.22 1.44
N TYR A 486 -1.75 -10.23 1.02
CA TYR A 486 -1.65 -8.88 1.58
C TYR A 486 -2.16 -8.81 3.02
N ALA A 487 -3.18 -9.58 3.38
CA ALA A 487 -3.70 -9.64 4.74
C ALA A 487 -2.67 -10.23 5.72
N SER A 488 -1.93 -11.26 5.31
CA SER A 488 -0.86 -11.82 6.15
C SER A 488 0.34 -10.89 6.27
N TRP A 489 0.69 -10.16 5.20
CA TRP A 489 1.70 -9.09 5.26
C TRP A 489 1.27 -7.92 6.16
N ILE A 490 0.04 -7.43 6.07
CA ILE A 490 -0.50 -6.40 6.97
C ILE A 490 -0.37 -6.86 8.42
N SER A 491 -0.76 -8.10 8.72
CA SER A 491 -0.73 -8.64 10.09
C SER A 491 0.69 -8.73 10.62
N PHE A 492 1.62 -9.17 9.76
CA PHE A 492 3.04 -9.17 10.06
C PHE A 492 3.51 -7.75 10.41
N PHE A 493 3.36 -6.77 9.51
CA PHE A 493 3.89 -5.42 9.74
C PHE A 493 3.23 -4.71 10.93
N ARG A 494 1.95 -4.97 11.18
CA ARG A 494 1.24 -4.50 12.38
C ARG A 494 1.85 -5.05 13.68
N SER A 495 2.21 -6.32 13.67
CA SER A 495 2.79 -6.99 14.84
C SER A 495 4.26 -6.64 15.03
N THR A 496 4.99 -6.44 13.93
CA THR A 496 6.42 -6.09 13.90
C THR A 496 6.66 -4.66 14.32
N PHE A 497 5.79 -3.72 13.95
CA PHE A 497 5.93 -2.30 14.27
C PHE A 497 4.74 -1.76 15.08
N PRO A 498 4.49 -2.26 16.31
CA PRO A 498 3.22 -2.08 17.02
C PRO A 498 2.83 -0.65 17.35
#